data_AF-A0A484ZE60-F1
#
_entry.id   AF-A0A484ZE60-F1
#
_cell.length_a   1.000
_cell.length_b   1.000
_cell.length_c   1.000
_cell.angle_alpha   90.00
_cell.angle_beta   90.00
_cell.angle_gamma   90.00
#
_symmetry.space_group_name_H-M   'P 1'
#
loop_
_entity.id
_entity.type
_entity.pdbx_description
1 polymer ?
#
loop_
_entity_poly.entity_id
_entity_poly.type
_entity_poly.pdbx_seq_one_letter_code
_entity_poly.pdbx_strand_id
1 'polypeptide(L)' 'MIRDSNDNLIFLFLEADFECIYKRLKARTGHFQKPQMLISQFEALEIPSEDENDVYFIDANQNIDDIVNSIKNICLERSS' A
#
# COMPACT_ATOMS: atom_id res chain seq x y z
N MET A 1 -14.15 5.15 15.58
CA MET A 1 -13.14 5.06 14.50
C MET A 1 -13.27 3.70 13.81
N ILE A 2 -12.81 3.50 12.57
CA ILE A 2 -13.01 2.22 11.83
C ILE A 2 -12.34 1.02 12.57
N ARG A 3 -11.36 1.32 13.44
CA ARG A 3 -10.65 0.38 14.31
C ARG A 3 -11.39 -0.01 15.59
N ASP A 4 -12.34 0.80 16.08
CA ASP A 4 -13.04 0.56 17.36
C ASP A 4 -14.05 -0.60 17.33
N SER A 5 -14.36 -1.15 16.16
CA SER A 5 -15.47 -2.11 16.03
C SER A 5 -15.11 -3.35 15.20
N ASN A 6 -13.84 -3.56 14.87
CA ASN A 6 -13.41 -4.68 14.04
C ASN A 6 -12.05 -5.22 14.49
N ASP A 7 -12.04 -6.17 15.44
CA ASP A 7 -10.82 -6.86 15.89
C ASP A 7 -10.14 -7.70 14.80
N ASN A 8 -10.82 -7.92 13.66
CA ASN A 8 -10.28 -8.64 12.49
C ASN A 8 -9.88 -7.70 11.34
N LEU A 9 -9.85 -6.38 11.56
CA LEU A 9 -9.38 -5.44 10.55
C LEU A 9 -7.85 -5.41 10.55
N ILE A 10 -7.25 -5.60 9.38
CA ILE A 10 -5.82 -5.38 9.16
C ILE A 10 -5.64 -4.35 8.05
N PHE A 11 -4.54 -3.61 8.13
CA PHE A 11 -4.12 -2.67 7.12
C PHE A 11 -2.92 -3.25 6.37
N LEU A 12 -2.99 -3.24 5.04
CA LEU A 12 -1.85 -3.58 4.20
C LEU A 12 -1.27 -2.28 3.66
N PHE A 13 -0.10 -1.92 4.14
CA PHE A 13 0.62 -0.73 3.71
C PHE A 13 1.53 -1.09 2.53
N LEU A 14 1.13 -0.69 1.32
CA LEU A 14 1.90 -0.90 0.10
C LEU A 14 2.93 0.22 -0.05
N GLU A 15 4.16 -0.03 0.41
CA GLU A 15 5.25 0.92 0.32
C GLU A 15 5.92 0.84 -1.05
N ALA A 16 6.00 1.94 -1.78
CA ALA A 16 6.75 2.00 -3.02
C ALA A 16 7.40 3.37 -3.19
N ASP A 17 8.52 3.37 -3.89
CA ASP A 17 9.24 4.60 -4.19
C ASP A 17 8.41 5.48 -5.12
N PHE A 18 8.53 6.80 -4.95
CA PHE A 18 7.88 7.79 -5.80
C PHE A 18 8.12 7.49 -7.30
N GLU A 19 9.34 7.12 -7.67
CA GLU A 19 9.67 6.75 -9.06
C GLU A 19 8.89 5.52 -9.55
N CYS A 20 8.74 4.49 -8.71
CA CYS A 20 8.00 3.28 -9.07
C CYS A 20 6.52 3.62 -9.33
N ILE A 21 5.91 4.37 -8.40
CA ILE A 21 4.50 4.77 -8.52
C ILE A 21 4.31 5.70 -9.72
N TYR A 22 5.22 6.64 -9.95
CA TYR A 22 5.19 7.54 -11.10
C TYR A 22 5.30 6.78 -12.43
N LYS A 23 6.22 5.81 -12.54
CA LYS A 23 6.36 4.95 -13.73
C LYS A 23 5.07 4.16 -14.01
N ARG A 24 4.44 3.59 -12.97
CA ARG A 24 3.16 2.85 -13.09
C ARG A 24 1.99 3.73 -13.48
N LEU A 25 1.90 4.94 -12.89
CA LEU A 25 0.88 5.92 -13.25
C LEU A 25 1.03 6.37 -14.70
N LYS A 26 2.26 6.62 -15.15
CA LYS A 26 2.57 7.00 -16.54
C LYS A 26 2.24 5.90 -17.55
N ALA A 27 2.36 4.63 -17.14
CA ALA A 27 2.03 3.49 -18.00
C ALA A 27 0.53 3.31 -18.24
N ARG A 28 -0.35 3.93 -17.42
CA ARG A 28 -1.80 3.92 -17.64
C ARG A 28 -2.18 4.97 -18.69
N THR A 29 -2.46 4.53 -19.90
CA THR A 29 -2.99 5.36 -20.99
C THR A 29 -4.50 5.63 -20.78
N GLY A 30 -4.89 6.87 -20.48
CA GLY A 30 -6.31 7.27 -20.48
C GLY A 30 -6.65 8.50 -19.66
N HIS A 31 -6.05 8.70 -18.49
CA HIS A 31 -6.32 9.87 -17.65
C HIS A 31 -5.07 10.25 -16.85
N PHE A 32 -4.25 11.13 -17.43
CA PHE A 32 -3.05 11.66 -16.79
C PHE A 32 -3.47 12.63 -15.68
N GLN A 33 -3.60 12.13 -14.47
CA GLN A 33 -3.84 12.98 -13.29
C GLN A 33 -2.51 13.60 -12.87
N LYS A 34 -2.53 14.92 -12.67
CA LYS A 34 -1.34 15.79 -12.57
C LYS A 34 -0.30 15.20 -11.58
N PRO A 35 0.99 15.18 -11.93
CA PRO A 35 2.08 14.73 -11.04
C PRO A 35 2.04 15.38 -9.65
N GLN A 36 1.52 16.61 -9.56
CA GLN A 36 1.27 17.35 -8.33
C GLN A 36 0.37 16.61 -7.33
N MET A 37 -0.59 15.80 -7.79
CA MET A 37 -1.47 15.04 -6.90
C MET A 37 -0.72 13.89 -6.22
N LEU A 38 0.20 13.23 -6.93
CA LEU A 38 1.05 12.19 -6.34
C LEU A 38 1.95 12.80 -5.25
N ILE A 39 2.51 13.99 -5.51
CA ILE A 39 3.31 14.72 -4.52
C ILE A 39 2.47 15.01 -3.27
N SER A 40 1.26 15.55 -3.42
CA SER A 40 0.39 15.83 -2.26
C SER A 40 -0.03 14.57 -1.48
N GLN A 41 -0.15 13.42 -2.15
CA GLN A 41 -0.44 12.15 -1.48
C GLN A 41 0.77 11.63 -0.69
N PHE A 42 1.98 11.80 -1.21
CA PHE A 42 3.21 11.48 -0.49
C PHE A 42 3.46 12.45 0.67
N GLU A 43 3.20 13.74 0.50
CA GLU A 43 3.34 14.73 1.58
C GLU A 43 2.32 14.52 2.71
N ALA A 44 1.12 14.04 2.40
CA ALA A 44 0.10 13.68 3.38
C ALA A 44 0.24 12.24 3.91
N LEU A 45 1.22 11.48 3.45
CA LEU A 45 1.43 10.10 3.85
C LEU A 45 2.04 10.06 5.26
N GLU A 46 1.23 9.66 6.24
CA GLU A 46 1.74 9.31 7.57
C GLU A 46 2.13 7.83 7.55
N ILE A 47 3.42 7.55 7.74
CA ILE A 47 3.91 6.18 7.82
C ILE A 47 3.39 5.57 9.12
N PRO A 48 2.74 4.38 9.06
CA PRO A 48 2.28 3.69 10.24
C PRO A 48 3.42 3.48 11.24
N SER A 49 3.17 3.74 12.51
CA SER A 49 4.19 3.56 13.55
C SER A 49 4.33 2.09 13.92
N GLU A 50 5.49 1.66 14.41
CA GLU A 50 5.74 0.26 14.85
C GLU A 50 4.78 -0.21 15.96
N ASP A 51 4.10 0.73 16.64
CA ASP A 51 3.07 0.43 17.63
C ASP A 51 1.76 -0.11 17.01
N GLU A 52 1.55 0.05 15.70
CA GLU A 52 0.38 -0.42 14.96
C GLU A 52 0.55 -1.87 14.50
N ASN A 53 0.28 -2.80 15.42
CA ASN A 53 0.41 -4.25 15.19
C ASN A 53 -0.61 -4.83 14.19
N ASP A 54 -1.59 -4.03 13.77
CA ASP A 54 -2.60 -4.35 12.77
C ASP A 54 -2.18 -3.98 11.34
N VAL A 55 -0.96 -3.46 11.14
CA VAL A 55 -0.44 -3.01 9.86
C VAL A 55 0.67 -3.93 9.33
N TYR A 56 0.53 -4.39 8.09
CA TYR A 56 1.55 -5.16 7.37
C TYR A 56 2.18 -4.32 6.27
N PHE A 57 3.50 -4.19 6.32
CA PHE A 57 4.28 -3.53 5.30
C PHE A 57 4.55 -4.49 4.13
N ILE A 58 4.21 -4.05 2.93
CA ILE A 58 4.41 -4.81 1.69
C ILE A 58 5.19 -3.91 0.74
N ASP A 59 6.37 -4.37 0.34
CA ASP A 59 7.13 -3.72 -0.72
C ASP A 59 6.37 -3.82 -2.05
N ALA A 60 5.98 -2.69 -2.58
CA ALA A 60 5.30 -2.55 -3.85
C ALA A 60 6.24 -2.13 -4.99
N ASN A 61 7.56 -2.08 -4.79
CA ASN A 61 8.55 -1.86 -5.84
C ASN A 61 8.76 -3.09 -6.75
N GLN A 62 8.34 -4.28 -6.30
CA GLN A 62 8.32 -5.53 -7.07
C GLN A 62 7.16 -5.62 -8.08
N ASN A 63 7.11 -6.64 -8.94
CA ASN A 63 6.03 -6.79 -9.93
C ASN A 63 4.67 -7.09 -9.25
N ILE A 64 3.57 -6.81 -9.94
CA ILE A 64 2.21 -7.02 -9.41
C ILE A 64 1.96 -8.46 -8.98
N ASP A 65 2.54 -9.45 -9.67
CA ASP A 65 2.43 -10.86 -9.28
C ASP A 65 3.06 -11.13 -7.91
N ASP A 66 4.23 -10.54 -7.65
CA ASP A 66 4.94 -10.71 -6.39
C ASP A 66 4.22 -9.99 -5.25
N ILE A 67 3.68 -8.78 -5.50
CA ILE A 67 2.83 -8.06 -4.55
C ILE A 67 1.62 -8.93 -4.15
N VAL A 68 0.95 -9.52 -5.14
CA VAL A 68 -0.21 -10.39 -4.90
C VAL A 68 0.19 -11.63 -4.09
N ASN A 69 1.37 -12.21 -4.36
CA ASN A 69 1.87 -13.34 -3.58
C ASN A 69 2.18 -12.94 -2.13
N SER A 70 2.80 -11.78 -1.89
CA SER A 70 3.01 -11.26 -0.53
C SER A 70 1.69 -11.06 0.21
N ILE A 71 0.68 -10.46 -0.42
CA ILE A 71 -0.66 -10.29 0.16
C ILE A 71 -1.28 -11.64 0.50
N LYS A 72 -1.22 -12.61 -0.42
CA LYS A 72 -1.76 -13.97 -0.17
C LYS A 72 -1.09 -14.64 1.01
N ASN A 73 0.23 -14.55 1.13
CA ASN A 73 0.97 -15.14 2.24
C ASN A 73 0.50 -14.55 3.59
N ILE A 74 0.33 -13.23 3.68
CA ILE A 74 -0.18 -12.55 4.87
C ILE A 74 -1.60 -13.03 5.22
N CYS A 75 -2.49 -13.15 4.22
CA CYS A 75 -3.84 -13.66 4.45
C CYS A 75 -3.86 -15.13 4.92
N LEU A 76 -2.92 -15.96 4.42
CA LEU A 76 -2.81 -17.37 4.79
C LEU A 76 -2.27 -17.54 6.22
N GLU A 77 -1.26 -16.75 6.63
CA GLU A 77 -0.70 -16.74 7.99
C GLU A 77 -1.71 -16.31 9.07
N ARG A 78 -2.77 -15.58 8.68
CA ARG A 78 -3.88 -15.23 9.57
C ARG A 78 -5.01 -16.25 9.59
N SER A 79 -5.09 -17.11 8.59
CA SER A 79 -6.13 -18.15 8.50
C SER A 79 -5.75 -19.45 9.22
N SER A 80 -4.54 -19.53 9.80
CA SER A 80 -4.00 -20.68 10.56
C SER A 80 -3.89 -20.35 12.04
#